data_AF-A0A9C7ULZ6-F1
#
_entry.id   AF-A0A9C7ULZ6-F1
#
_cell.length_a   1.000
_cell.length_b   1.000
_cell.length_c   1.000
_cell.angle_alpha   90.00
_cell.angle_beta   90.00
_cell.angle_gamma   90.00
#
_symmetry.space_group_name_H-M   'P 1'
#
loop_
_entity.id
_entity.type
_entity.pdbx_description
1 polymer ?
#
loop_
_entity_poly.entity_id
_entity_poly.type
_entity_poly.pdbx_seq_one_letter_code
_entity_poly.pdbx_strand_id
1 'polypeptide(L)'
;MTPSVQANDSTHISYRLGVDIGGTFTDVVLVGPGGEIMTRKVSSTEDDYAHGILTGIQDLLALVDHQDVNVSEIMHGTTVASNTILQMAGARTGLITTSGFRDVLELRTLRMPRLYDLRWEKPSPLVERYLRVEVNERIDRDGNVEKSLEIADIQQAVEHLLAEGVEAIAVCLINSFTNPVHEHRILDVIQGMAPNLPCCISYNVLPEIKEYERTSTTVINAYLLPVIASYLDSLVARLGAEGIQAPLLLMQSNGGLTTVEQTRSLPCHIIESGPAAGVVGAHALSEKLGLGDIVSFDMGGTTAKASLIENGKYARAVEYSVGGGIMARIATTDWKRLPAESASH
;
A
#
# COMPACT_ATOMS: atom_id res chain seq x y z
N MET A 1 -7.92 -53.65 18.51
CA MET A 1 -7.46 -53.48 17.12
C MET A 1 -7.93 -52.12 16.65
N THR A 2 -7.11 -51.12 16.89
CA THR A 2 -7.35 -49.73 16.49
C THR A 2 -6.69 -49.55 15.12
N PRO A 3 -7.38 -49.07 14.07
CA PRO A 3 -6.72 -48.83 12.81
C PRO A 3 -5.78 -47.64 12.97
N SER A 4 -4.50 -47.87 12.71
CA SER A 4 -3.47 -46.85 12.57
C SER A 4 -3.81 -45.95 11.39
N VAL A 5 -4.05 -44.66 11.64
CA VAL A 5 -4.01 -43.63 10.60
C VAL A 5 -2.56 -43.58 10.11
N GLN A 6 -2.32 -44.04 8.89
CA GLN A 6 -1.07 -43.81 8.19
C GLN A 6 -0.93 -42.30 7.99
N ALA A 7 0.10 -41.71 8.58
CA ALA A 7 0.56 -40.39 8.21
C ALA A 7 0.99 -40.46 6.74
N ASN A 8 0.28 -39.73 5.88
CA ASN A 8 0.66 -39.58 4.49
C ASN A 8 1.84 -38.59 4.46
N ASP A 9 3.03 -39.12 4.69
CA ASP A 9 4.29 -38.39 4.69
C ASP A 9 4.75 -38.24 3.22
N SER A 10 4.00 -37.47 2.45
CA SER A 10 4.48 -36.92 1.18
C SER A 10 5.25 -35.66 1.51
N THR A 11 6.54 -35.77 1.73
CA THR A 11 7.46 -34.63 1.84
C THR A 11 7.53 -33.93 0.48
N HIS A 12 6.52 -33.11 0.18
CA HIS A 12 6.61 -32.21 -0.96
C HIS A 12 7.78 -31.26 -0.70
N ILE A 13 8.77 -31.29 -1.58
CA ILE A 13 9.90 -30.37 -1.61
C ILE A 13 9.30 -28.97 -1.79
N SER A 14 9.24 -28.23 -0.68
CA SER A 14 8.54 -26.96 -0.64
C SER A 14 9.53 -25.81 -0.76
N TYR A 15 9.34 -25.01 -1.81
CA TYR A 15 10.08 -23.80 -2.04
C TYR A 15 9.26 -22.58 -1.61
N ARG A 16 9.96 -21.56 -1.12
CA ARG A 16 9.37 -20.25 -0.82
C ARG A 16 10.00 -19.20 -1.71
N LEU A 17 9.16 -18.28 -2.18
CA LEU A 17 9.59 -17.28 -3.14
C LEU A 17 9.45 -15.87 -2.55
N GLY A 18 10.52 -15.08 -2.62
CA GLY A 18 10.53 -13.67 -2.27
C GLY A 18 10.73 -12.83 -3.53
N VAL A 19 9.95 -11.76 -3.70
CA VAL A 19 10.03 -10.85 -4.84
C VAL A 19 10.03 -9.42 -4.33
N ASP A 20 11.03 -8.63 -4.69
CA ASP A 20 11.02 -7.18 -4.47
C ASP A 20 11.12 -6.46 -5.82
N ILE A 21 10.09 -5.67 -6.14
CA ILE A 21 10.12 -4.77 -7.30
C ILE A 21 10.68 -3.43 -6.87
N GLY A 22 11.91 -3.14 -7.28
CA GLY A 22 12.49 -1.80 -7.26
C GLY A 22 12.13 -0.99 -8.50
N GLY A 23 12.66 0.24 -8.57
CA GLY A 23 12.47 1.11 -9.75
C GLY A 23 13.31 0.72 -10.97
N THR A 24 14.40 -0.02 -10.78
CA THR A 24 15.33 -0.41 -11.88
C THR A 24 15.40 -1.92 -12.07
N PHE A 25 15.34 -2.67 -10.97
CA PHE A 25 15.48 -4.12 -10.99
C PHE A 25 14.44 -4.77 -10.09
N THR A 26 14.02 -5.95 -10.52
CA THR A 26 13.23 -6.87 -9.72
C THR A 26 14.17 -7.94 -9.17
N ASP A 27 14.23 -8.05 -7.86
CA ASP A 27 15.01 -9.04 -7.15
C ASP A 27 14.10 -10.22 -6.77
N VAL A 28 14.48 -11.43 -7.19
CA VAL A 28 13.75 -12.67 -6.92
C VAL A 28 14.65 -13.60 -6.12
N VAL A 29 14.11 -14.16 -5.05
CA VAL A 29 14.79 -15.08 -4.15
C VAL A 29 13.97 -16.36 -4.04
N LEU A 30 14.60 -17.50 -4.30
CA LEU A 30 14.04 -18.82 -4.11
C LEU A 30 14.75 -19.48 -2.93
N VAL A 31 13.98 -19.86 -1.90
CA VAL A 31 14.47 -20.59 -0.73
C VAL A 31 13.96 -22.01 -0.82
N GLY A 32 14.88 -22.97 -0.92
CA GLY A 32 14.52 -24.39 -0.95
C GLY A 32 14.40 -25.02 0.44
N PRO A 33 13.99 -26.30 0.51
CA PRO A 33 13.66 -26.97 1.77
C PRO A 33 14.85 -27.16 2.72
N GLY A 34 16.07 -27.22 2.20
CA GLY A 34 17.30 -27.31 3.01
C GLY A 34 17.81 -25.94 3.49
N GLY A 35 17.14 -24.85 3.11
CA GLY A 35 17.59 -23.48 3.38
C GLY A 35 18.56 -22.93 2.34
N GLU A 36 18.75 -23.64 1.22
CA GLU A 36 19.47 -23.12 0.05
C GLU A 36 18.79 -21.87 -0.50
N ILE A 37 19.59 -20.86 -0.81
CA ILE A 37 19.12 -19.56 -1.30
C ILE A 37 19.66 -19.40 -2.72
N MET A 38 18.74 -19.23 -3.66
CA MET A 38 19.05 -18.88 -5.04
C MET A 38 18.45 -17.51 -5.34
N THR A 39 19.20 -16.66 -6.04
CA THR A 39 18.78 -15.30 -6.35
C THR A 39 18.88 -15.01 -7.84
N ARG A 40 17.93 -14.22 -8.35
CA ARG A 40 17.96 -13.65 -9.69
C ARG A 40 17.61 -12.18 -9.63
N LYS A 41 18.29 -11.40 -10.45
CA LYS A 41 18.06 -9.97 -10.63
C LYS A 41 17.75 -9.75 -12.10
N VAL A 42 16.56 -9.22 -12.37
CA VAL A 42 16.08 -8.97 -13.73
C VAL A 42 15.70 -7.49 -13.84
N SER A 43 15.75 -6.94 -15.05
CA SER A 43 15.35 -5.55 -15.28
C SER A 43 13.87 -5.38 -14.93
N SER A 44 13.53 -4.32 -14.20
CA SER A 44 12.13 -3.91 -14.07
C SER A 44 11.69 -3.25 -15.37
N THR A 45 10.47 -3.54 -15.78
CA THR A 45 9.81 -2.85 -16.90
C THR A 45 8.62 -2.12 -16.31
N GLU A 46 8.65 -0.78 -16.30
CA GLU A 46 7.57 0.03 -15.69
C GLU A 46 6.21 -0.25 -16.32
N ASP A 47 6.20 -0.58 -17.62
CA ASP A 47 4.99 -0.93 -18.38
C ASP A 47 4.48 -2.36 -18.08
N ASP A 48 5.33 -3.26 -17.54
CA ASP A 48 4.95 -4.65 -17.25
C ASP A 48 5.80 -5.26 -16.12
N TYR A 49 5.52 -4.83 -14.89
CA TYR A 49 6.18 -5.38 -13.69
C TYR A 49 5.96 -6.89 -13.52
N ALA A 50 4.79 -7.40 -13.92
CA ALA A 50 4.46 -8.82 -13.79
C ALA A 50 5.38 -9.69 -14.69
N HIS A 51 5.71 -9.22 -15.89
CA HIS A 51 6.66 -9.90 -16.77
C HIS A 51 8.05 -10.07 -16.11
N GLY A 52 8.59 -9.01 -15.51
CA GLY A 52 9.87 -9.07 -14.81
C GLY A 52 9.87 -10.13 -13.70
N ILE A 53 8.80 -10.16 -12.88
CA ILE A 53 8.65 -11.16 -11.83
C ILE A 53 8.70 -12.58 -12.40
N LEU A 54 7.89 -12.87 -13.42
CA LEU A 54 7.76 -14.22 -13.97
C LEU A 54 9.05 -14.70 -14.61
N THR A 55 9.74 -13.84 -15.36
CA THR A 55 11.05 -14.18 -15.94
C THR A 55 12.04 -14.57 -14.84
N GLY A 56 12.12 -13.79 -13.75
CA GLY A 56 12.99 -14.11 -12.62
C GLY A 56 12.60 -15.41 -11.89
N ILE A 57 11.30 -15.69 -11.77
CA ILE A 57 10.79 -16.94 -11.21
C ILE A 57 11.18 -18.13 -12.11
N GLN A 58 10.90 -18.05 -13.41
CA GLN A 58 11.22 -19.10 -14.38
C GLN A 58 12.72 -19.39 -14.42
N ASP A 59 13.57 -18.36 -14.42
CA ASP A 59 15.02 -18.49 -14.39
C ASP A 59 15.51 -19.23 -13.14
N LEU A 60 14.84 -19.07 -11.99
CA LEU A 60 15.17 -19.78 -10.75
C LEU A 60 14.63 -21.21 -10.76
N LEU A 61 13.40 -21.39 -11.22
CA LEU A 61 12.76 -22.70 -11.29
C LEU A 61 13.47 -23.62 -12.30
N ALA A 62 14.12 -23.08 -13.33
CA ALA A 62 14.94 -23.84 -14.28
C ALA A 62 16.24 -24.42 -13.68
N LEU A 63 16.66 -23.96 -12.49
CA LEU A 63 17.87 -24.43 -11.80
C LEU A 63 17.60 -25.60 -10.87
N VAL A 64 16.34 -25.90 -10.60
CA VAL A 64 15.89 -26.97 -9.71
C VAL A 64 15.25 -28.09 -10.52
N ASP A 65 15.38 -29.33 -10.06
CA ASP A 65 14.84 -30.48 -10.78
C ASP A 65 13.30 -30.42 -10.79
N HIS A 66 12.73 -30.26 -11.99
CA HIS A 66 11.33 -29.88 -12.21
C HIS A 66 10.30 -30.91 -11.76
N GLN A 67 10.69 -32.15 -11.44
CA GLN A 67 9.73 -33.24 -11.24
C GLN A 67 8.85 -33.07 -9.98
N ASP A 68 9.25 -32.23 -9.01
CA ASP A 68 8.50 -32.05 -7.75
C ASP A 68 8.59 -30.62 -7.15
N VAL A 69 8.72 -29.58 -7.96
CA VAL A 69 8.82 -28.20 -7.44
C VAL A 69 7.45 -27.68 -7.00
N ASN A 70 7.21 -27.67 -5.68
CA ASN A 70 6.02 -27.08 -5.08
C ASN A 70 6.37 -25.74 -4.41
N VAL A 71 5.88 -24.62 -4.94
CA VAL A 71 6.00 -23.31 -4.28
C VAL A 71 4.89 -23.20 -3.24
N SER A 72 5.22 -23.08 -1.95
CA SER A 72 4.23 -22.98 -0.87
C SER A 72 3.71 -21.58 -0.61
N GLU A 73 4.50 -20.55 -0.93
CA GLU A 73 4.13 -19.16 -0.74
C GLU A 73 5.00 -18.23 -1.59
N ILE A 74 4.42 -17.09 -1.95
CA ILE A 74 5.10 -15.99 -2.62
C ILE A 74 4.95 -14.75 -1.73
N MET A 75 6.06 -14.21 -1.25
CA MET A 75 6.12 -12.95 -0.51
C MET A 75 6.60 -11.84 -1.44
N HIS A 76 5.83 -10.76 -1.55
CA HIS A 76 6.06 -9.75 -2.55
C HIS A 76 6.08 -8.33 -1.97
N GLY A 77 7.24 -7.67 -2.07
CA GLY A 77 7.42 -6.23 -1.85
C GLY A 77 7.43 -5.47 -3.18
N THR A 78 6.84 -4.28 -3.20
CA THR A 78 6.70 -3.51 -4.44
C THR A 78 6.83 -2.01 -4.22
N THR A 79 7.39 -1.35 -5.23
CA THR A 79 7.44 0.12 -5.32
C THR A 79 6.31 0.70 -6.15
N VAL A 80 5.41 -0.10 -6.73
CA VAL A 80 4.32 0.38 -7.60
C VAL A 80 3.50 1.47 -6.90
N ALA A 81 3.00 1.22 -5.67
CA ALA A 81 2.21 2.21 -4.93
C ALA A 81 2.98 3.52 -4.66
N SER A 82 4.25 3.42 -4.24
CA SER A 82 5.09 4.59 -4.00
C SER A 82 5.35 5.38 -5.28
N ASN A 83 5.69 4.69 -6.38
CA ASN A 83 5.99 5.31 -7.67
C ASN A 83 4.75 6.00 -8.24
N THR A 84 3.57 5.38 -8.15
CA THR A 84 2.31 5.98 -8.57
C THR A 84 2.06 7.34 -7.89
N ILE A 85 2.33 7.45 -6.58
CA ILE A 85 2.20 8.72 -5.86
C ILE A 85 3.30 9.71 -6.27
N LEU A 86 4.55 9.26 -6.36
CA LEU A 86 5.69 10.13 -6.71
C LEU A 86 5.58 10.71 -8.12
N GLN A 87 5.07 9.94 -9.06
CA GLN A 87 4.89 10.31 -10.46
C GLN A 87 3.55 11.02 -10.70
N MET A 88 2.68 11.13 -9.68
CA MET A 88 1.32 11.67 -9.82
C MET A 88 0.52 10.94 -10.92
N ALA A 89 0.69 9.61 -11.01
CA ALA A 89 0.16 8.76 -12.07
C ALA A 89 -0.96 7.80 -11.59
N GLY A 90 -1.59 8.10 -10.46
CA GLY A 90 -2.75 7.37 -9.96
C GLY A 90 -4.08 7.90 -10.48
N ALA A 91 -5.15 7.37 -9.91
CA ALA A 91 -6.51 7.61 -10.40
C ALA A 91 -6.94 9.07 -10.26
N ARG A 92 -7.67 9.59 -11.25
CA ARG A 92 -8.36 10.87 -11.11
C ARG A 92 -9.42 10.75 -10.01
N THR A 93 -9.10 11.22 -8.81
CA THR A 93 -9.88 10.91 -7.61
C THR A 93 -10.82 12.05 -7.26
N GLY A 94 -12.08 11.73 -6.98
CA GLY A 94 -13.05 12.63 -6.33
C GLY A 94 -13.03 12.47 -4.81
N LEU A 95 -13.31 13.54 -4.08
CA LEU A 95 -13.44 13.53 -2.62
C LEU A 95 -14.82 14.07 -2.23
N ILE A 96 -15.57 13.29 -1.45
CA ILE A 96 -16.82 13.71 -0.82
C ILE A 96 -16.54 13.99 0.66
N THR A 97 -16.87 15.21 1.12
CA THR A 97 -16.69 15.65 2.51
C THR A 97 -17.94 16.25 3.10
N THR A 98 -17.97 16.41 4.43
CA THR A 98 -18.96 17.24 5.11
C THR A 98 -18.87 18.69 4.66
N SER A 99 -20.02 19.38 4.52
CA SER A 99 -20.05 20.80 4.17
C SER A 99 -19.18 21.67 5.08
N GLY A 100 -18.38 22.53 4.46
CA GLY A 100 -17.35 23.36 5.11
C GLY A 100 -15.98 22.70 5.25
N PHE A 101 -15.80 21.44 4.85
CA PHE A 101 -14.55 20.68 5.04
C PHE A 101 -13.82 20.33 3.74
N ARG A 102 -14.28 20.79 2.57
CA ARG A 102 -13.59 20.48 1.29
C ARG A 102 -12.14 20.95 1.20
N ASP A 103 -11.76 21.97 1.99
CA ASP A 103 -10.45 22.60 1.95
C ASP A 103 -9.44 22.00 2.96
N VAL A 104 -9.80 20.92 3.68
CA VAL A 104 -8.93 20.23 4.65
C VAL A 104 -7.57 19.83 4.03
N LEU A 105 -7.57 19.27 2.81
CA LEU A 105 -6.33 18.87 2.13
C LEU A 105 -5.44 20.05 1.74
N GLU A 106 -6.04 21.23 1.52
CA GLU A 106 -5.34 22.45 1.17
C GLU A 106 -4.67 23.04 2.42
N LEU A 107 -5.40 23.09 3.53
CA LEU A 107 -4.95 23.66 4.79
C LEU A 107 -3.88 22.80 5.47
N ARG A 108 -4.06 21.47 5.48
CA ARG A 108 -3.17 20.51 6.16
C ARG A 108 -3.05 20.82 7.66
N THR A 109 -1.91 20.49 8.26
CA THR A 109 -1.58 20.79 9.66
C THR A 109 -0.85 22.12 9.85
N LEU A 110 -0.64 22.89 8.77
CA LEU A 110 0.21 24.11 8.74
C LEU A 110 1.67 23.90 9.22
N ARG A 111 2.11 22.65 9.41
CA ARG A 111 3.50 22.33 9.75
C ARG A 111 4.37 22.44 8.51
N MET A 112 5.44 23.25 8.60
CA MET A 112 6.48 23.33 7.57
C MET A 112 7.56 22.26 7.83
N PRO A 113 7.80 21.33 6.89
CA PRO A 113 8.87 20.33 7.05
C PRO A 113 10.27 20.94 7.13
N ARG A 114 10.47 22.12 6.52
CA ARG A 114 11.74 22.85 6.48
C ARG A 114 11.63 24.16 7.25
N LEU A 115 12.00 24.12 8.54
CA LEU A 115 11.85 25.22 9.51
C LEU A 115 12.46 26.57 9.08
N TYR A 116 13.44 26.57 8.18
CA TYR A 116 14.16 27.79 7.77
C TYR A 116 14.11 28.06 6.26
N ASP A 117 13.25 27.36 5.53
CA ASP A 117 13.09 27.55 4.09
C ASP A 117 11.84 28.39 3.80
N LEU A 118 12.00 29.72 3.75
CA LEU A 118 10.91 30.66 3.43
C LEU A 118 10.41 30.53 1.99
N ARG A 119 11.12 29.80 1.13
CA ARG A 119 10.73 29.52 -0.26
C ARG A 119 10.09 28.15 -0.41
N TRP A 120 9.84 27.44 0.69
CA TRP A 120 9.22 26.13 0.63
C TRP A 120 7.82 26.24 0.05
N GLU A 121 7.62 25.58 -1.09
CA GLU A 121 6.33 25.45 -1.73
C GLU A 121 5.62 24.20 -1.22
N LYS A 122 4.36 24.36 -0.85
CA LYS A 122 3.50 23.26 -0.43
C LYS A 122 3.21 22.38 -1.65
N PRO A 123 3.44 21.06 -1.59
CA PRO A 123 3.07 20.16 -2.68
C PRO A 123 1.59 20.28 -3.04
N SER A 124 1.22 20.10 -4.30
CA SER A 124 -0.18 20.03 -4.69
C SER A 124 -0.88 18.83 -4.04
N PRO A 125 -2.13 18.95 -3.57
CA PRO A 125 -2.91 17.81 -3.11
C PRO A 125 -3.24 16.84 -4.26
N LEU A 126 -3.45 15.56 -3.95
CA LEU A 126 -3.80 14.51 -4.93
C LEU A 126 -5.17 14.71 -5.60
N VAL A 127 -6.07 15.46 -4.95
CA VAL A 127 -7.41 15.76 -5.46
C VAL A 127 -7.49 17.25 -5.71
N GLU A 128 -7.77 17.65 -6.94
CA GLU A 128 -7.97 19.04 -7.31
C GLU A 128 -9.20 19.62 -6.62
N ARG A 129 -9.19 20.91 -6.30
CA ARG A 129 -10.23 21.51 -5.46
C ARG A 129 -11.65 21.38 -6.01
N TYR A 130 -11.83 21.44 -7.32
CA TYR A 130 -13.16 21.30 -7.94
C TYR A 130 -13.70 19.86 -7.89
N LEU A 131 -12.83 18.86 -7.68
CA LEU A 131 -13.20 17.46 -7.44
C LEU A 131 -13.45 17.15 -5.96
N ARG A 132 -13.44 18.18 -5.08
CA ARG A 132 -13.76 18.06 -3.66
C ARG A 132 -15.17 18.61 -3.44
N VAL A 133 -16.13 17.70 -3.40
CA VAL A 133 -17.55 18.02 -3.23
C VAL A 133 -17.98 17.88 -1.78
N GLU A 134 -19.04 18.60 -1.44
CA GLU A 134 -19.58 18.65 -0.10
C GLU A 134 -20.98 18.05 -0.09
N VAL A 135 -21.29 17.26 0.92
CA VAL A 135 -22.64 16.84 1.28
C VAL A 135 -23.08 17.59 2.54
N ASN A 136 -24.40 17.72 2.73
CA ASN A 136 -24.97 18.58 3.75
C ASN A 136 -25.47 17.79 4.97
N GLU A 137 -24.56 17.12 5.66
CA GLU A 137 -24.81 16.28 6.81
C GLU A 137 -23.98 16.69 8.02
N ARG A 138 -24.32 16.18 9.21
CA ARG A 138 -23.50 16.40 10.41
C ARG A 138 -23.68 15.31 11.44
N ILE A 139 -22.55 14.83 11.96
CA ILE A 139 -22.47 13.95 13.13
C ILE A 139 -21.69 14.70 14.22
N ASP A 140 -22.25 14.75 15.42
CA ASP A 140 -21.61 15.41 16.57
C ASP A 140 -20.46 14.56 17.15
N ARG A 141 -19.77 15.09 18.16
CA ARG A 141 -18.62 14.42 18.80
C ARG A 141 -19.00 13.15 19.58
N ASP A 142 -20.27 12.99 19.94
CA ASP A 142 -20.79 11.86 20.71
C ASP A 142 -21.39 10.80 19.76
N GLY A 143 -21.36 11.03 18.44
CA GLY A 143 -21.86 10.12 17.41
C GLY A 143 -23.33 10.32 17.05
N ASN A 144 -24.01 11.34 17.60
CA ASN A 144 -25.40 11.61 17.26
C ASN A 144 -25.52 12.31 15.91
N VAL A 145 -26.57 11.99 15.17
CA VAL A 145 -26.90 12.69 13.93
C VAL A 145 -27.48 14.05 14.27
N GLU A 146 -26.68 15.11 14.08
CA GLU A 146 -27.11 16.50 14.24
C GLU A 146 -27.86 16.98 13.00
N LYS A 147 -27.45 16.52 11.81
CA LYS A 147 -28.12 16.81 10.54
C LYS A 147 -28.13 15.58 9.65
N SER A 148 -29.33 15.18 9.21
CA SER A 148 -29.52 14.03 8.34
C SER A 148 -28.85 14.21 6.98
N LEU A 149 -28.34 13.11 6.44
CA LEU A 149 -27.88 13.03 5.07
C LEU A 149 -29.04 12.69 4.14
N GLU A 150 -29.33 13.57 3.17
CA GLU A 150 -30.38 13.37 2.17
C GLU A 150 -29.85 12.64 0.93
N ILE A 151 -30.63 11.71 0.37
CA ILE A 151 -30.21 10.92 -0.80
C ILE A 151 -29.93 11.82 -2.00
N ALA A 152 -30.73 12.86 -2.19
CA ALA A 152 -30.58 13.79 -3.31
C ALA A 152 -29.21 14.51 -3.29
N ASP A 153 -28.72 14.88 -2.10
CA ASP A 153 -27.41 15.53 -1.95
C ASP A 153 -26.28 14.57 -2.33
N ILE A 154 -26.40 13.29 -1.95
CA ILE A 154 -25.43 12.25 -2.34
C ILE A 154 -25.44 12.07 -3.86
N GLN A 155 -26.63 11.92 -4.45
CA GLN A 155 -26.78 11.70 -5.89
C GLN A 155 -26.18 12.87 -6.68
N GLN A 156 -26.46 14.11 -6.28
CA GLN A 156 -25.90 15.29 -6.92
C GLN A 156 -24.37 15.33 -6.84
N ALA A 157 -23.80 15.01 -5.67
CA ALA A 157 -22.35 14.96 -5.48
C ALA A 157 -21.70 13.89 -6.37
N VAL A 158 -22.29 12.69 -6.44
CA VAL A 158 -21.80 11.58 -7.27
C VAL A 158 -21.94 11.90 -8.76
N GLU A 159 -23.07 12.43 -9.21
CA GLU A 159 -23.30 12.85 -10.60
C GLU A 159 -22.28 13.90 -11.04
N HIS A 160 -21.98 14.88 -10.19
CA HIS A 160 -20.96 15.88 -10.51
C HIS A 160 -19.59 15.25 -10.71
N LEU A 161 -19.15 14.38 -9.78
CA LEU A 161 -17.85 13.71 -9.89
C LEU A 161 -17.78 12.79 -11.12
N LEU A 162 -18.87 12.07 -11.43
CA LEU A 162 -18.97 11.23 -12.63
C LEU A 162 -18.90 12.07 -13.92
N ALA A 163 -19.57 13.22 -13.95
CA ALA A 163 -19.53 14.15 -15.09
C ALA A 163 -18.13 14.73 -15.30
N GLU A 164 -17.37 14.93 -14.22
CA GLU A 164 -15.96 15.30 -14.28
C GLU A 164 -15.05 14.13 -14.67
N GLY A 165 -15.54 12.90 -14.78
CA GLY A 165 -14.75 11.74 -15.20
C GLY A 165 -13.76 11.26 -14.15
N VAL A 166 -14.15 11.25 -12.87
CA VAL A 166 -13.33 10.62 -11.83
C VAL A 166 -13.27 9.09 -12.04
N GLU A 167 -12.13 8.52 -11.69
CA GLU A 167 -11.83 7.09 -11.77
C GLU A 167 -11.90 6.41 -10.41
N ALA A 168 -11.93 7.19 -9.31
CA ALA A 168 -12.14 6.68 -7.96
C ALA A 168 -12.77 7.75 -7.06
N ILE A 169 -13.48 7.33 -6.01
CA ILE A 169 -14.08 8.23 -5.01
C ILE A 169 -13.61 7.90 -3.59
N ALA A 170 -13.08 8.90 -2.89
CA ALA A 170 -12.88 8.88 -1.45
C ALA A 170 -14.04 9.58 -0.74
N VAL A 171 -14.50 9.02 0.38
CA VAL A 171 -15.50 9.65 1.26
C VAL A 171 -14.90 9.82 2.64
N CYS A 172 -14.85 11.06 3.14
CA CYS A 172 -14.38 11.36 4.49
C CYS A 172 -15.28 12.41 5.12
N LEU A 173 -16.13 11.98 6.05
CA LEU A 173 -17.04 12.85 6.77
C LEU A 173 -16.53 13.12 8.20
N ILE A 174 -16.90 14.27 8.75
CA ILE A 174 -16.56 14.62 10.12
C ILE A 174 -17.21 13.65 11.10
N ASN A 175 -16.41 13.17 12.06
CA ASN A 175 -16.83 12.22 13.10
C ASN A 175 -17.31 10.85 12.60
N SER A 176 -17.05 10.50 11.34
CA SER A 176 -17.40 9.18 10.79
C SER A 176 -16.75 8.02 11.54
N PHE A 177 -15.55 8.22 12.12
CA PHE A 177 -14.88 7.26 13.00
C PHE A 177 -15.68 6.91 14.26
N THR A 178 -16.60 7.79 14.70
CA THR A 178 -17.49 7.55 15.84
C THR A 178 -18.82 6.93 15.40
N ASN A 179 -19.36 7.40 14.28
CA ASN A 179 -20.57 6.86 13.69
C ASN A 179 -20.49 6.89 12.15
N PRO A 180 -20.32 5.74 11.48
CA PRO A 180 -20.13 5.70 10.03
C PRO A 180 -21.43 5.67 9.21
N VAL A 181 -22.60 5.88 9.84
CA VAL A 181 -23.90 5.69 9.17
C VAL A 181 -24.04 6.48 7.87
N HIS A 182 -23.56 7.72 7.84
CA HIS A 182 -23.61 8.56 6.63
C HIS A 182 -22.59 8.11 5.57
N GLU A 183 -21.39 7.70 5.97
CA GLU A 183 -20.40 7.19 5.01
C GLU A 183 -20.87 5.89 4.34
N HIS A 184 -21.43 4.96 5.10
CA HIS A 184 -22.03 3.74 4.55
C HIS A 184 -23.18 4.05 3.58
N ARG A 185 -24.04 5.01 3.92
CA ARG A 185 -25.14 5.41 3.04
C ARG A 185 -24.63 6.02 1.72
N ILE A 186 -23.54 6.79 1.76
CA ILE A 186 -22.89 7.30 0.53
C ILE A 186 -22.33 6.15 -0.29
N LEU A 187 -21.66 5.19 0.36
CA LEU A 187 -21.10 4.01 -0.30
C LEU A 187 -22.19 3.22 -1.04
N ASP A 188 -23.32 2.95 -0.39
CA ASP A 188 -24.44 2.23 -0.98
C ASP A 188 -24.99 2.95 -2.23
N VAL A 189 -25.10 4.28 -2.18
CA VAL A 189 -25.57 5.09 -3.32
C VAL A 189 -24.55 5.08 -4.46
N ILE A 190 -23.25 5.22 -4.17
CA ILE A 190 -22.18 5.13 -5.18
C ILE A 190 -22.24 3.76 -5.86
N GLN A 191 -22.35 2.67 -5.10
CA GLN A 191 -22.44 1.31 -5.64
C GLN A 191 -23.69 1.10 -6.49
N GLY A 192 -24.82 1.72 -6.13
CA GLY A 192 -26.04 1.69 -6.93
C GLY A 192 -25.94 2.46 -8.26
N MET A 193 -25.24 3.60 -8.28
CA MET A 193 -25.14 4.48 -9.45
C MET A 193 -23.98 4.11 -10.38
N ALA A 194 -22.85 3.69 -9.82
CA ALA A 194 -21.61 3.41 -10.53
C ALA A 194 -20.92 2.17 -9.91
N PRO A 195 -21.48 0.95 -10.10
CA PRO A 195 -21.03 -0.27 -9.42
C PRO A 195 -19.57 -0.66 -9.70
N ASN A 196 -19.03 -0.24 -10.84
CA ASN A 196 -17.64 -0.54 -11.23
C ASN A 196 -16.66 0.57 -10.82
N LEU A 197 -17.13 1.67 -10.22
CA LEU A 197 -16.26 2.77 -9.81
C LEU A 197 -15.62 2.44 -8.46
N PRO A 198 -14.28 2.34 -8.38
CA PRO A 198 -13.59 2.14 -7.13
C PRO A 198 -13.90 3.24 -6.13
N CYS A 199 -14.28 2.85 -4.92
CA CYS A 199 -14.57 3.80 -3.85
C CYS A 199 -14.17 3.25 -2.49
N CYS A 200 -13.82 4.15 -1.57
CA CYS A 200 -13.57 3.80 -0.18
C CYS A 200 -14.07 4.89 0.77
N ILE A 201 -14.51 4.46 1.95
CA ILE A 201 -14.93 5.34 3.04
C ILE A 201 -13.84 5.42 4.11
N SER A 202 -13.71 6.58 4.74
CA SER A 202 -12.64 6.82 5.71
C SER A 202 -12.73 5.93 6.94
N TYR A 203 -13.94 5.50 7.33
CA TYR A 203 -14.14 4.55 8.42
C TYR A 203 -13.46 3.19 8.17
N ASN A 204 -13.45 2.71 6.92
CA ASN A 204 -12.81 1.43 6.58
C ASN A 204 -11.29 1.58 6.40
N VAL A 205 -10.80 2.79 6.12
CA VAL A 205 -9.38 3.05 5.84
C VAL A 205 -8.62 3.46 7.09
N LEU A 206 -9.12 4.46 7.83
CA LEU A 206 -8.47 4.99 9.04
C LEU A 206 -9.53 5.57 10.00
N PRO A 207 -10.20 4.74 10.83
CA PRO A 207 -11.25 5.18 11.75
C PRO A 207 -10.66 5.91 12.99
N GLU A 208 -10.03 7.05 12.77
CA GLU A 208 -9.41 7.87 13.82
C GLU A 208 -9.80 9.35 13.72
N ILE A 209 -9.80 10.08 14.85
CA ILE A 209 -10.30 11.47 14.94
C ILE A 209 -9.61 12.49 14.02
N LYS A 210 -8.33 12.31 13.71
CA LYS A 210 -7.50 13.31 13.02
C LYS A 210 -7.95 13.57 11.57
N GLU A 211 -8.62 14.70 11.34
CA GLU A 211 -9.31 14.97 10.07
C GLU A 211 -8.39 15.03 8.85
N TYR A 212 -7.28 15.76 8.93
CA TYR A 212 -6.36 15.89 7.80
C TYR A 212 -5.73 14.53 7.46
N GLU A 213 -5.20 13.84 8.46
CA GLU A 213 -4.56 12.55 8.31
C GLU A 213 -5.54 11.48 7.81
N ARG A 214 -6.78 11.48 8.31
CA ARG A 214 -7.86 10.60 7.86
C ARG A 214 -8.26 10.90 6.42
N THR A 215 -8.51 12.16 6.08
CA THR A 215 -8.84 12.57 4.71
C THR A 215 -7.72 12.22 3.74
N SER A 216 -6.48 12.58 4.08
CA SER A 216 -5.30 12.36 3.24
C SER A 216 -5.05 10.87 3.00
N THR A 217 -5.14 10.04 4.05
CA THR A 217 -4.96 8.58 3.91
C THR A 217 -6.08 7.93 3.09
N THR A 218 -7.33 8.36 3.28
CA THR A 218 -8.47 7.88 2.50
C THR A 218 -8.33 8.25 1.02
N VAL A 219 -7.88 9.47 0.73
CA VAL A 219 -7.61 9.92 -0.63
C VAL A 219 -6.46 9.16 -1.28
N ILE A 220 -5.35 8.95 -0.55
CA ILE A 220 -4.24 8.13 -1.04
C ILE A 220 -4.71 6.71 -1.36
N ASN A 221 -5.57 6.14 -0.51
CA ASN A 221 -6.13 4.82 -0.74
C ASN A 221 -6.95 4.79 -2.05
N ALA A 222 -7.92 5.70 -2.20
CA ALA A 222 -8.75 5.80 -3.40
C ALA A 222 -7.92 6.04 -4.68
N TYR A 223 -6.91 6.91 -4.59
CA TYR A 223 -5.98 7.23 -5.68
C TYR A 223 -5.22 6.01 -6.20
N LEU A 224 -4.93 5.06 -5.32
CA LEU A 224 -4.20 3.84 -5.64
C LEU A 224 -5.08 2.66 -6.07
N LEU A 225 -6.39 2.67 -5.75
CA LEU A 225 -7.28 1.52 -5.97
C LEU A 225 -7.19 0.96 -7.39
N PRO A 226 -7.35 1.76 -8.47
CA PRO A 226 -7.41 1.19 -9.82
C PRO A 226 -6.06 0.64 -10.28
N VAL A 227 -4.98 1.37 -9.98
CA VAL A 227 -3.62 1.01 -10.41
C VAL A 227 -3.18 -0.28 -9.74
N ILE A 228 -3.38 -0.40 -8.42
CA ILE A 228 -2.98 -1.59 -7.66
C ILE A 228 -3.87 -2.79 -7.99
N ALA A 229 -5.18 -2.60 -8.20
CA ALA A 229 -6.05 -3.68 -8.64
C ALA A 229 -5.61 -4.27 -9.99
N SER A 230 -5.42 -3.43 -11.00
CA SER A 230 -4.94 -3.85 -12.34
C SER A 230 -3.60 -4.58 -12.27
N TYR A 231 -2.67 -4.05 -11.49
CA TYR A 231 -1.37 -4.67 -11.26
C TYR A 231 -1.49 -6.09 -10.67
N LEU A 232 -2.25 -6.23 -9.59
CA LEU A 232 -2.42 -7.52 -8.90
C LEU A 232 -3.21 -8.52 -9.76
N ASP A 233 -4.20 -8.07 -10.53
CA ASP A 233 -4.96 -8.91 -11.45
C ASP A 233 -4.06 -9.51 -12.53
N SER A 234 -3.20 -8.68 -13.14
CA SER A 234 -2.20 -9.13 -14.12
C SER A 234 -1.23 -10.14 -13.50
N LEU A 235 -0.71 -9.85 -12.31
CA LEU A 235 0.25 -10.74 -11.64
C LEU A 235 -0.36 -12.10 -11.28
N VAL A 236 -1.54 -12.10 -10.65
CA VAL A 236 -2.23 -13.34 -10.25
C VAL A 236 -2.60 -14.19 -11.47
N ALA A 237 -3.14 -13.56 -12.53
CA ALA A 237 -3.52 -14.27 -13.74
C ALA A 237 -2.31 -14.96 -14.40
N ARG A 238 -1.17 -14.27 -14.47
CA ARG A 238 0.03 -14.84 -15.10
C ARG A 238 0.72 -15.90 -14.24
N LEU A 239 0.76 -15.73 -12.91
CA LEU A 239 1.23 -16.79 -12.01
C LEU A 239 0.39 -18.08 -12.18
N GLY A 240 -0.93 -17.93 -12.30
CA GLY A 240 -1.84 -19.04 -12.58
C GLY A 240 -1.61 -19.70 -13.95
N ALA A 241 -1.31 -18.90 -14.98
CA ALA A 241 -0.98 -19.41 -16.32
C ALA A 241 0.32 -20.24 -16.34
N GLU A 242 1.28 -19.92 -15.48
CA GLU A 242 2.52 -20.67 -15.26
C GLU A 242 2.35 -21.88 -14.32
N GLY A 243 1.13 -22.16 -13.86
CA GLY A 243 0.84 -23.28 -12.96
C GLY A 243 1.22 -23.03 -11.50
N ILE A 244 1.59 -21.81 -11.13
CA ILE A 244 1.96 -21.46 -9.76
C ILE A 244 0.68 -21.07 -8.99
N GLN A 245 0.22 -22.00 -8.14
CA GLN A 245 -1.01 -21.84 -7.34
C GLN A 245 -0.76 -21.40 -5.90
N ALA A 246 0.49 -21.04 -5.58
CA ALA A 246 0.89 -20.61 -4.25
C ALA A 246 0.15 -19.33 -3.82
N PRO A 247 -0.18 -19.17 -2.52
CA PRO A 247 -0.68 -17.91 -2.00
C PRO A 247 0.33 -16.78 -2.23
N LEU A 248 -0.14 -15.69 -2.84
CA LEU A 248 0.60 -14.44 -2.98
C LEU A 248 0.29 -13.52 -1.80
N LEU A 249 1.32 -13.20 -1.02
CA LEU A 249 1.29 -12.33 0.14
C LEU A 249 2.10 -11.06 -0.14
N LEU A 250 1.52 -9.91 0.17
CA LEU A 250 2.13 -8.61 -0.05
C LEU A 250 2.76 -8.11 1.24
N MET A 251 3.96 -7.56 1.15
CA MET A 251 4.59 -6.87 2.27
C MET A 251 3.86 -5.56 2.54
N GLN A 252 3.55 -5.30 3.80
CA GLN A 252 2.96 -4.06 4.26
C GLN A 252 4.03 -3.09 4.79
N SER A 253 3.72 -1.80 4.82
CA SER A 253 4.58 -0.76 5.39
C SER A 253 4.95 -1.07 6.84
N ASN A 254 4.10 -1.75 7.62
CA ASN A 254 4.33 -2.10 9.02
C ASN A 254 5.27 -3.31 9.23
N GLY A 255 5.76 -3.93 8.16
CA GLY A 255 6.59 -5.14 8.18
C GLY A 255 5.83 -6.46 8.30
N GLY A 256 4.50 -6.42 8.25
CA GLY A 256 3.63 -7.60 8.17
C GLY A 256 3.33 -8.01 6.73
N LEU A 257 2.63 -9.13 6.57
CA LEU A 257 2.14 -9.63 5.29
C LEU A 257 0.62 -9.49 5.21
N THR A 258 0.09 -9.21 4.02
CA THR A 258 -1.34 -9.11 3.73
C THR A 258 -1.70 -9.89 2.46
N THR A 259 -2.97 -10.21 2.26
CA THR A 259 -3.41 -10.94 1.07
C THR A 259 -3.63 -10.01 -0.12
N VAL A 260 -3.75 -10.58 -1.32
CA VAL A 260 -4.13 -9.85 -2.53
C VAL A 260 -5.49 -9.16 -2.35
N GLU A 261 -6.47 -9.87 -1.78
CA GLU A 261 -7.83 -9.36 -1.58
C GLU A 261 -7.84 -8.15 -0.66
N GLN A 262 -7.14 -8.21 0.47
CA GLN A 262 -7.01 -7.08 1.39
C GLN A 262 -6.26 -5.91 0.74
N THR A 263 -5.20 -6.20 -0.03
CA THR A 263 -4.43 -5.15 -0.73
C THR A 263 -5.25 -4.43 -1.78
N ARG A 264 -6.16 -5.12 -2.48
CA ARG A 264 -7.08 -4.47 -3.43
C ARG A 264 -8.01 -3.46 -2.76
N SER A 265 -8.37 -3.66 -1.49
CA SER A 265 -9.21 -2.72 -0.74
C SER A 265 -8.41 -1.64 0.00
N LEU A 266 -7.22 -1.97 0.48
CA LEU A 266 -6.35 -1.09 1.29
C LEU A 266 -4.94 -0.96 0.69
N PRO A 267 -4.79 -0.54 -0.58
CA PRO A 267 -3.49 -0.42 -1.23
C PRO A 267 -2.56 0.60 -0.55
N CYS A 268 -3.09 1.52 0.25
CA CYS A 268 -2.26 2.44 1.01
C CYS A 268 -1.30 1.73 1.99
N HIS A 269 -1.60 0.51 2.43
CA HIS A 269 -0.76 -0.26 3.35
C HIS A 269 0.48 -0.91 2.71
N ILE A 270 0.61 -0.89 1.39
CA ILE A 270 1.79 -1.45 0.69
C ILE A 270 2.75 -0.36 0.20
N ILE A 271 2.46 0.91 0.53
CA ILE A 271 3.35 2.03 0.24
C ILE A 271 4.68 1.79 0.96
N GLU A 272 5.79 1.86 0.23
CA GLU A 272 7.14 1.62 0.76
C GLU A 272 7.30 0.24 1.43
N SER A 273 6.66 -0.78 0.86
CA SER A 273 6.77 -2.16 1.33
C SER A 273 8.17 -2.76 1.18
N GLY A 274 8.92 -2.41 0.13
CA GLY A 274 10.31 -2.84 -0.08
C GLY A 274 11.25 -2.52 1.10
N PRO A 275 11.41 -1.24 1.51
CA PRO A 275 12.21 -0.92 2.71
C PRO A 275 11.72 -1.61 3.97
N ALA A 276 10.41 -1.75 4.17
CA ALA A 276 9.87 -2.48 5.31
C ALA A 276 10.35 -3.94 5.34
N ALA A 277 10.36 -4.62 4.19
CA ALA A 277 10.95 -5.95 4.05
C ALA A 277 12.44 -5.95 4.40
N GLY A 278 13.20 -4.95 3.96
CA GLY A 278 14.62 -4.80 4.29
C GLY A 278 14.88 -4.66 5.79
N VAL A 279 14.07 -3.88 6.50
CA VAL A 279 14.15 -3.74 7.97
C VAL A 279 13.82 -5.05 8.67
N VAL A 280 12.75 -5.74 8.24
CA VAL A 280 12.36 -7.06 8.81
C VAL A 280 13.45 -8.11 8.55
N GLY A 281 14.06 -8.13 7.37
CA GLY A 281 15.16 -9.03 7.04
C GLY A 281 16.41 -8.75 7.89
N ALA A 282 16.76 -7.47 8.07
CA ALA A 282 17.87 -7.06 8.91
C ALA A 282 17.65 -7.44 10.38
N HIS A 283 16.42 -7.27 10.90
CA HIS A 283 16.02 -7.69 12.24
C HIS A 283 16.18 -9.21 12.43
N ALA A 284 15.65 -10.00 11.51
CA ALA A 284 15.77 -11.46 11.57
C ALA A 284 17.23 -11.94 11.53
N LEU A 285 18.09 -11.24 10.79
CA LEU A 285 19.53 -11.53 10.76
C LEU A 285 20.22 -11.10 12.06
N SER A 286 19.84 -9.96 12.64
CA SER A 286 20.43 -9.47 13.89
C SER A 286 20.16 -10.43 15.04
N GLU A 287 18.95 -10.98 15.14
CA GLU A 287 18.60 -12.00 16.14
C GLU A 287 19.47 -13.25 16.01
N LYS A 288 19.67 -13.74 14.77
CA LYS A 288 20.52 -14.92 14.52
C LYS A 288 21.98 -14.68 14.86
N LEU A 289 22.48 -13.46 14.67
CA LEU A 289 23.86 -13.08 14.96
C LEU A 289 24.07 -12.63 16.41
N GLY A 290 23.00 -12.55 17.22
CA GLY A 290 23.07 -12.04 18.59
C GLY A 290 23.39 -10.54 18.66
N LEU A 291 23.06 -9.77 17.63
CA LEU A 291 23.25 -8.33 17.56
C LEU A 291 21.99 -7.63 18.06
N GLY A 292 22.11 -6.93 19.19
CA GLY A 292 20.99 -6.20 19.80
C GLY A 292 20.69 -4.85 19.13
N ASP A 293 21.73 -4.12 18.74
CA ASP A 293 21.61 -2.79 18.15
C ASP A 293 22.26 -2.78 16.76
N ILE A 294 21.46 -2.51 15.73
CA ILE A 294 21.95 -2.40 14.35
C ILE A 294 21.31 -1.22 13.62
N VAL A 295 22.05 -0.69 12.64
CA VAL A 295 21.50 0.22 11.63
C VAL A 295 21.40 -0.55 10.33
N SER A 296 20.19 -0.69 9.80
CA SER A 296 20.01 -1.18 8.43
C SER A 296 20.18 0.00 7.47
N PHE A 297 20.90 -0.23 6.38
CA PHE A 297 21.16 0.78 5.37
C PHE A 297 21.06 0.14 3.99
N ASP A 298 20.06 0.56 3.22
CA ASP A 298 19.80 0.13 1.86
C ASP A 298 20.01 1.31 0.91
N MET A 299 20.93 1.16 -0.04
CA MET A 299 21.29 2.20 -1.00
C MET A 299 20.98 1.73 -2.41
N GLY A 300 19.97 2.34 -3.01
CA GLY A 300 19.66 2.21 -4.43
C GLY A 300 20.34 3.29 -5.28
N GLY A 301 20.06 3.29 -6.59
CA GLY A 301 20.65 4.24 -7.53
C GLY A 301 20.23 5.70 -7.35
N THR A 302 19.07 5.96 -6.73
CA THR A 302 18.49 7.31 -6.57
C THR A 302 18.21 7.70 -5.12
N THR A 303 18.14 6.71 -4.21
CA THR A 303 17.74 6.93 -2.82
C THR A 303 18.46 5.97 -1.89
N ALA A 304 18.81 6.46 -0.70
CA ALA A 304 19.20 5.61 0.41
C ALA A 304 18.10 5.56 1.47
N LYS A 305 17.98 4.44 2.17
CA LYS A 305 16.98 4.14 3.18
C LYS A 305 17.70 3.59 4.40
N ALA A 306 17.45 4.17 5.57
CA ALA A 306 18.08 3.76 6.82
C ALA A 306 17.06 3.52 7.92
N SER A 307 17.22 2.46 8.71
CA SER A 307 16.41 2.19 9.90
C SER A 307 17.29 1.81 11.08
N LEU A 308 16.80 2.07 12.28
CA LEU A 308 17.46 1.75 13.53
C LEU A 308 16.70 0.63 14.22
N ILE A 309 17.43 -0.41 14.61
CA ILE A 309 16.95 -1.50 15.46
C ILE A 309 17.68 -1.36 16.79
N GLU A 310 16.93 -1.16 17.86
CA GLU A 310 17.46 -0.98 19.21
C GLU A 310 16.91 -2.06 20.12
N ASN A 311 17.78 -2.68 20.93
CA ASN A 311 17.42 -3.75 21.86
C ASN A 311 16.64 -4.90 21.19
N GLY A 312 17.01 -5.25 19.96
CA GLY A 312 16.36 -6.30 19.17
C GLY A 312 14.94 -5.94 18.73
N LYS A 313 14.58 -4.65 18.68
CA LYS A 313 13.26 -4.18 18.24
C LYS A 313 13.40 -3.06 17.22
N TYR A 314 12.75 -3.19 16.07
CA TYR A 314 12.60 -2.08 15.14
C TYR A 314 11.39 -1.23 15.53
N ALA A 315 11.53 0.08 15.45
CA ALA A 315 10.45 1.00 15.76
C ALA A 315 9.39 1.01 14.65
N ARG A 316 8.17 1.40 15.01
CA ARG A 316 7.10 1.69 14.05
C ARG A 316 6.72 3.16 14.16
N ALA A 317 6.70 3.86 13.03
CA ALA A 317 6.14 5.20 12.93
C ALA A 317 4.65 5.13 12.62
N VAL A 318 3.88 6.06 13.19
CA VAL A 318 2.41 6.13 13.00
C VAL A 318 2.05 7.03 11.82
N GLU A 319 2.92 7.98 11.48
CA GLU A 319 2.76 8.95 10.39
C GLU A 319 3.97 8.85 9.46
N TYR A 320 3.71 8.86 8.16
CA TYR A 320 4.72 8.83 7.12
C TYR A 320 4.41 9.87 6.04
N SER A 321 5.45 10.43 5.42
CA SER A 321 5.28 11.32 4.28
C SER A 321 5.83 10.68 3.00
N VAL A 322 4.92 10.41 2.06
CA VAL A 322 5.27 9.98 0.71
C VAL A 322 5.73 11.21 -0.08
N GLY A 323 6.85 11.08 -0.81
CA GLY A 323 7.33 12.13 -1.72
C GLY A 323 7.72 13.45 -1.07
N GLY A 324 7.98 13.47 0.25
CA GLY A 324 8.46 14.67 0.93
C GLY A 324 7.39 15.73 1.24
N GLY A 325 6.10 15.40 1.15
CA GLY A 325 5.07 16.27 1.72
C GLY A 325 3.61 15.87 1.58
N ILE A 326 3.29 14.71 1.00
CA ILE A 326 1.96 14.10 1.13
C ILE A 326 1.98 13.21 2.37
N MET A 327 1.12 13.50 3.35
CA MET A 327 1.09 12.80 4.63
C MET A 327 0.12 11.61 4.55
N ALA A 328 0.59 10.41 4.87
CA ALA A 328 -0.23 9.24 5.12
C ALA A 328 -0.10 8.86 6.59
N ARG A 329 -1.19 8.48 7.24
CA ARG A 329 -1.17 7.98 8.61
C ARG A 329 -1.46 6.50 8.60
N ILE A 330 -0.38 5.74 8.51
CA ILE A 330 -0.36 4.29 8.41
C ILE A 330 0.79 3.81 9.27
N ALA A 331 0.59 2.75 10.04
CA ALA A 331 1.69 2.12 10.75
C ALA A 331 2.76 1.68 9.75
N THR A 332 3.97 2.21 9.88
CA THR A 332 5.12 1.86 9.04
C THR A 332 6.28 1.45 9.92
N THR A 333 7.14 0.56 9.47
CA THR A 333 8.49 0.41 10.03
C THR A 333 9.18 1.77 9.98
N ASP A 334 9.86 2.15 11.05
CA ASP A 334 10.52 3.45 11.15
C ASP A 334 11.82 3.42 10.33
N TRP A 335 11.82 4.12 9.20
CA TRP A 335 12.99 4.29 8.35
C TRP A 335 12.97 5.69 7.73
N LYS A 336 14.15 6.21 7.42
CA LYS A 336 14.33 7.52 6.79
C LYS A 336 14.81 7.39 5.36
N ARG A 337 14.14 8.10 4.45
CA ARG A 337 14.63 8.33 3.08
C ARG A 337 15.71 9.41 3.12
N LEU A 338 16.86 9.11 2.55
CA LEU A 338 17.98 10.02 2.36
C LEU A 338 18.18 10.23 0.85
N PRO A 339 18.42 11.47 0.38
CA PRO A 339 18.88 11.68 -0.99
C PRO A 339 20.21 10.95 -1.19
N ALA A 340 20.31 10.16 -2.25
CA ALA A 340 21.59 9.58 -2.67
C ALA A 340 22.17 10.48 -3.76
N GLU A 341 23.24 11.21 -3.44
CA GLU A 341 24.10 11.76 -4.50
C GLU A 341 25.03 10.62 -4.91
N SER A 342 24.86 10.10 -6.13
CA SER A 342 25.95 9.34 -6.74
C SER A 342 27.11 10.33 -6.89
N ALA A 343 28.19 10.13 -6.14
CA ALA A 343 29.44 10.82 -6.38
C ALA A 343 29.97 10.36 -7.75
N SER A 344 29.48 10.99 -8.82
CA SER A 344 30.10 10.91 -10.13
C SER A 344 31.35 11.77 -10.10
N HIS A 345 32.49 11.14 -9.79
CA HIS A 345 33.81 11.64 -10.14
C HIS A 345 34.25 11.05 -11.47
#